data_AF-A0A432G8K7-F1
#
_entry.id   AF-A0A432G8K7-F1
#
_cell.length_a   1.000
_cell.length_b   1.000
_cell.length_c   1.000
_cell.angle_alpha   90.00
_cell.angle_beta   90.00
_cell.angle_gamma   90.00
#
_symmetry.space_group_name_H-M   'P 1'
#
loop_
_entity.id
_entity.type
_entity.pdbx_description
1 polymer ?
#
loop_
_entity_poly.entity_id
_entity_poly.type
_entity_poly.pdbx_seq_one_letter_code
_entity_poly.pdbx_strand_id
1 'polypeptide(L)'
;MKFTVDSFRAWEHKKITLLGMSGVGKTYISNMLRQHDWFHYSGDYRIGTRYLDELILDLVKAQAMQQPFLRDLLRRDWIYIRNNIKVDDLGPVLSFVGKLGDPARGGVPLEDFVRRQAQYRDAEIAAVRDVPDFIRKAQEVYGYKHFINDMGGSLCELDEPGVIELLAEHTLILYIKITDEEEERKLIARAQSAPKPLYYRPEFLEQELKVYL
;
A
#
# COMPACT_ATOMS: atom_id res chain seq x y z
N MET A 1 -13.82 16.29 18.88
CA MET A 1 -13.31 14.93 19.18
C MET A 1 -14.49 13.97 19.05
N LYS A 2 -14.42 12.94 18.20
CA LYS A 2 -15.59 12.04 17.95
C LYS A 2 -15.95 11.16 19.15
N PHE A 3 -15.02 10.95 20.08
CA PHE A 3 -15.19 10.11 21.27
C PHE A 3 -14.71 10.81 22.53
N THR A 4 -15.41 10.59 23.64
CA THR A 4 -14.87 10.71 25.01
C THR A 4 -14.15 9.42 25.40
N VAL A 5 -13.30 9.47 26.44
CA VAL A 5 -12.59 8.28 26.95
C VAL A 5 -13.55 7.13 27.28
N ASP A 6 -14.65 7.43 27.97
CA ASP A 6 -15.62 6.41 28.37
C ASP A 6 -16.37 5.85 27.16
N SER A 7 -16.75 6.69 26.19
CA SER A 7 -17.38 6.23 24.96
C SER A 7 -16.46 5.34 24.12
N PHE A 8 -15.14 5.60 24.11
CA PHE A 8 -14.17 4.74 23.45
C PHE A 8 -14.01 3.40 24.16
N ARG A 9 -13.96 3.40 25.50
CA ARG A 9 -13.89 2.17 26.31
C ARG A 9 -15.13 1.30 26.09
N ALA A 10 -16.31 1.91 26.10
CA ALA A 10 -17.60 1.26 25.86
C ALA A 10 -17.84 0.85 24.40
N TRP A 11 -17.01 1.30 23.45
CA TRP A 11 -17.19 0.96 22.04
C TRP A 11 -16.91 -0.53 21.79
N GLU A 12 -17.99 -1.29 21.60
CA GLU A 12 -17.90 -2.75 21.51
C GLU A 12 -17.14 -3.24 20.28
N HIS A 13 -17.40 -2.64 19.12
CA HIS A 13 -16.78 -3.01 17.85
C HIS A 13 -15.81 -1.94 17.38
N LYS A 14 -14.61 -1.95 17.96
CA LYS A 14 -13.55 -0.99 17.64
C LYS A 14 -13.07 -1.17 16.21
N LYS A 15 -13.05 -0.06 15.47
CA LYS A 15 -12.62 0.03 14.07
C LYS A 15 -11.66 1.19 13.93
N ILE A 16 -10.39 0.92 13.63
CA ILE A 16 -9.35 1.95 13.62
C ILE A 16 -8.60 1.97 12.29
N THR A 17 -8.15 3.17 11.89
CA THR A 17 -7.19 3.35 10.80
C THR A 17 -5.90 3.91 11.39
N LEU A 18 -4.77 3.25 11.14
CA LEU A 18 -3.46 3.76 11.55
C LEU A 18 -2.85 4.60 10.43
N LEU A 19 -2.45 5.83 10.77
CA LEU A 19 -1.70 6.73 9.91
C LEU A 19 -0.36 7.09 10.55
N GLY A 20 0.61 7.46 9.72
CA GLY A 20 1.95 7.85 10.16
C GLY A 20 3.01 7.47 9.13
N MET A 21 4.22 7.96 9.32
CA MET A 21 5.33 7.71 8.38
C MET A 21 5.63 6.21 8.22
N SER A 22 6.29 5.84 7.12
CA SER A 22 6.78 4.48 6.96
C SER A 22 7.76 4.13 8.10
N GLY A 23 7.63 2.93 8.67
CA GLY A 23 8.51 2.46 9.75
C GLY A 23 8.16 2.89 11.19
N VAL A 24 7.17 3.78 11.40
CA VAL A 24 6.76 4.24 12.76
C VAL A 24 6.07 3.16 13.63
N GLY A 25 6.00 1.91 13.17
CA GLY A 25 5.43 0.80 13.92
C GLY A 25 3.96 0.47 13.64
N LYS A 26 3.33 1.04 12.58
CA LYS A 26 1.94 0.71 12.21
C LYS A 26 1.73 -0.80 12.05
N THR A 27 2.52 -1.44 11.19
CA THR A 27 2.46 -2.89 10.95
C THR A 27 2.80 -3.72 12.19
N TYR A 28 3.65 -3.22 13.09
CA TYR A 28 3.91 -3.89 14.38
C TYR A 28 2.65 -3.92 15.24
N ILE A 29 1.96 -2.77 15.37
CA ILE A 29 0.69 -2.67 16.11
C ILE A 29 -0.39 -3.53 15.45
N SER A 30 -0.50 -3.50 14.12
CA SER A 30 -1.47 -4.32 13.38
C SER A 30 -1.24 -5.81 13.57
N ASN A 31 0.02 -6.26 13.55
CA ASN A 31 0.36 -7.66 13.80
C ASN A 31 0.09 -8.08 15.24
N MET A 32 0.38 -7.22 16.22
CA MET A 32 0.02 -7.45 17.62
C MET A 32 -1.50 -7.54 17.79
N LEU A 33 -2.27 -6.60 17.26
CA LEU A 33 -3.74 -6.60 17.36
C LEU A 33 -4.37 -7.81 16.66
N ARG A 34 -3.78 -8.27 15.54
CA ARG A 34 -4.19 -9.51 14.87
C ARG A 34 -4.10 -10.74 15.78
N GLN A 35 -3.14 -10.79 16.70
CA GLN A 35 -3.03 -11.87 17.71
C GLN A 35 -4.11 -11.77 18.80
N HIS A 36 -4.82 -10.65 18.88
CA HIS A 36 -5.88 -10.37 19.85
C HIS A 36 -7.26 -10.21 19.19
N ASP A 37 -7.53 -11.00 18.14
CA ASP A 37 -8.83 -11.09 17.47
C ASP A 37 -9.28 -9.79 16.75
N TRP A 38 -8.31 -9.04 16.21
CA TRP A 38 -8.59 -7.97 15.26
C TRP A 38 -8.45 -8.47 13.82
N PHE A 39 -9.43 -8.16 12.99
CA PHE A 39 -9.28 -8.27 11.55
C PHE A 39 -8.26 -7.25 11.06
N HIS A 40 -7.16 -7.73 10.49
CA HIS A 40 -6.10 -6.88 9.92
C HIS A 40 -6.31 -6.70 8.42
N TYR A 41 -6.72 -5.50 8.04
CA TYR A 41 -6.74 -5.04 6.66
C TYR A 41 -5.43 -4.30 6.36
N SER A 42 -4.57 -4.89 5.52
CA SER A 42 -3.35 -4.24 5.03
C SER A 42 -3.62 -3.60 3.67
N GLY A 43 -3.56 -2.27 3.61
CA GLY A 43 -3.76 -1.51 2.37
C GLY A 43 -2.72 -1.89 1.31
N ASP A 44 -1.45 -1.91 1.69
CA ASP A 44 -0.33 -2.31 0.82
C ASP A 44 -0.56 -3.70 0.19
N TYR A 45 -0.97 -4.68 1.01
CA TYR A 45 -1.29 -6.03 0.53
C TYR A 45 -2.47 -6.03 -0.44
N ARG A 46 -3.51 -5.24 -0.15
CA ARG A 46 -4.70 -5.14 -1.01
C ARG A 46 -4.36 -4.50 -2.35
N ILE A 47 -3.59 -3.42 -2.36
CA ILE A 47 -3.09 -2.74 -3.57
C ILE A 47 -2.43 -3.77 -4.49
N GLY A 48 -1.47 -4.52 -3.95
CA GLY A 48 -0.73 -5.51 -4.72
C GLY A 48 -1.60 -6.66 -5.24
N THR A 49 -2.42 -7.26 -4.37
CA THR A 49 -3.15 -8.49 -4.70
C THR A 49 -4.46 -8.27 -5.46
N ARG A 50 -5.02 -7.06 -5.44
CA ARG A 50 -6.31 -6.77 -6.10
C ARG A 50 -6.18 -5.83 -7.27
N TYR A 51 -5.43 -4.75 -7.13
CA TYR A 51 -5.49 -3.63 -8.07
C TYR A 51 -4.29 -3.57 -9.01
N LEU A 52 -3.13 -4.06 -8.56
CA LEU A 52 -1.93 -4.12 -9.38
C LEU A 52 -1.57 -5.54 -9.85
N ASP A 53 -2.27 -6.57 -9.37
CA ASP A 53 -1.92 -7.97 -9.65
C ASP A 53 -1.79 -8.25 -11.14
N GLU A 54 -2.81 -7.90 -11.92
CA GLU A 54 -2.81 -8.10 -13.37
C GLU A 54 -1.79 -7.21 -14.09
N LEU A 55 -1.64 -5.95 -13.68
CA LEU A 55 -0.65 -5.03 -14.26
C LEU A 55 0.79 -5.52 -14.07
N ILE A 56 1.09 -6.06 -12.88
CA ILE A 56 2.38 -6.70 -12.59
C ILE A 56 2.55 -7.94 -13.48
N LEU A 57 1.52 -8.79 -13.57
CA LEU A 57 1.57 -10.02 -14.38
C LEU A 57 1.76 -9.72 -15.86
N ASP A 58 1.12 -8.68 -16.38
CA ASP A 58 1.25 -8.30 -17.79
C ASP A 58 2.64 -7.80 -18.11
N LEU A 59 3.28 -7.05 -17.20
CA LEU A 59 4.69 -6.67 -17.34
C LEU A 59 5.60 -7.90 -17.39
N VAL A 60 5.39 -8.87 -16.48
CA VAL A 60 6.19 -10.11 -16.43
C VAL A 60 5.94 -10.96 -17.68
N LYS A 61 4.69 -11.11 -18.11
CA LYS A 61 4.33 -11.84 -19.34
C LYS A 61 4.96 -11.18 -20.55
N ALA A 62 4.89 -9.86 -20.68
CA ALA A 62 5.49 -9.13 -21.80
C ALA A 62 6.99 -9.43 -21.93
N GLN A 63 7.71 -9.49 -20.81
CA GLN A 63 9.13 -9.90 -20.79
C GLN A 63 9.30 -11.38 -21.13
N ALA A 64 8.48 -12.27 -20.56
CA ALA A 64 8.54 -13.71 -20.85
C ALA A 64 8.25 -14.01 -22.34
N MET A 65 7.37 -13.24 -22.99
CA MET A 65 7.05 -13.37 -24.41
C MET A 65 8.24 -13.08 -25.35
N GLN A 66 9.25 -12.34 -24.88
CA GLN A 66 10.48 -12.08 -25.64
C GLN A 66 11.37 -13.32 -25.75
N GLN A 67 11.22 -14.29 -24.82
CA GLN A 67 11.97 -15.54 -24.82
C GLN A 67 11.16 -16.64 -25.54
N PRO A 68 11.61 -17.16 -26.70
CA PRO A 68 10.84 -18.11 -27.50
C PRO A 68 10.37 -19.34 -26.71
N PHE A 69 11.21 -19.87 -25.82
CA PHE A 69 10.86 -21.00 -24.96
C PHE A 69 9.69 -20.67 -24.03
N LEU A 70 9.79 -19.58 -23.25
CA LEU A 70 8.74 -19.19 -22.30
C LEU A 70 7.44 -18.81 -23.02
N ARG A 71 7.53 -18.10 -24.16
CA ARG A 71 6.39 -17.78 -25.02
C ARG A 71 5.62 -19.04 -25.43
N ASP A 72 6.32 -20.05 -25.87
CA ASP A 72 5.73 -21.31 -26.35
C ASP A 72 5.05 -22.10 -25.21
N LEU A 73 5.62 -22.06 -24.00
CA LEU A 73 5.01 -22.67 -22.82
C LEU A 73 3.74 -21.91 -22.38
N LEU A 74 3.80 -20.58 -22.35
CA LEU A 74 2.70 -19.73 -21.90
C LEU A 74 1.53 -19.70 -22.89
N ARG A 75 1.80 -19.63 -24.21
CA ARG A 75 0.74 -19.61 -25.24
C ARG A 75 -0.03 -20.92 -25.37
N ARG A 76 0.54 -22.03 -24.91
CA ARG A 76 -0.08 -23.35 -24.91
C ARG A 76 -0.68 -23.72 -23.54
N ASP A 77 -0.67 -22.78 -22.60
CA ASP A 77 -1.13 -22.96 -21.22
C ASP A 77 -0.45 -24.14 -20.49
N TRP A 78 0.79 -24.46 -20.85
CA TRP A 78 1.57 -25.53 -20.19
C TRP A 78 2.19 -25.06 -18.87
N ILE A 79 2.36 -23.74 -18.71
CA ILE A 79 2.75 -23.09 -17.46
C ILE A 79 1.89 -21.85 -17.22
N TYR A 80 1.83 -21.39 -15.97
CA TYR A 80 1.23 -20.12 -15.61
C TYR A 80 2.15 -19.33 -14.67
N ILE A 81 1.98 -18.00 -14.66
CA ILE A 81 2.72 -17.09 -13.79
C ILE A 81 1.70 -16.46 -12.83
N ARG A 82 2.04 -16.42 -11.55
CA ARG A 82 1.25 -15.75 -10.51
C ARG A 82 2.16 -14.89 -9.65
N ASN A 83 1.65 -13.77 -9.15
CA ASN A 83 2.36 -13.01 -8.13
C ASN A 83 2.29 -13.75 -6.79
N ASN A 84 3.35 -13.58 -5.99
CA ASN A 84 3.37 -14.04 -4.60
C ASN A 84 3.66 -12.82 -3.72
N ILE A 85 2.60 -12.06 -3.43
CA ILE A 85 2.66 -10.85 -2.61
C ILE A 85 2.29 -11.24 -1.18
N LYS A 86 3.09 -10.79 -0.20
CA LYS A 86 2.83 -11.01 1.22
C LYS A 86 2.59 -9.68 1.92
N VAL A 87 2.03 -9.73 3.12
CA VAL A 87 1.77 -8.52 3.93
C VAL A 87 3.07 -7.84 4.34
N ASP A 88 4.11 -8.63 4.62
CA ASP A 88 5.44 -8.20 5.05
C ASP A 88 6.46 -8.08 3.90
N ASP A 89 6.11 -8.57 2.70
CA ASP A 89 6.95 -8.52 1.51
C ASP A 89 6.13 -8.12 0.27
N LEU A 90 6.27 -6.84 -0.07
CA LEU A 90 5.62 -6.18 -1.20
C LEU A 90 6.52 -6.15 -2.45
N GLY A 91 7.52 -7.04 -2.53
CA GLY A 91 8.50 -7.09 -3.61
C GLY A 91 7.92 -6.89 -5.02
N PRO A 92 6.85 -7.61 -5.42
CA PRO A 92 6.24 -7.43 -6.74
C PRO A 92 5.70 -6.00 -6.99
N VAL A 93 5.09 -5.38 -5.98
CA VAL A 93 4.59 -4.00 -6.07
C VAL A 93 5.75 -3.01 -6.18
N LEU A 94 6.80 -3.20 -5.38
CA LEU A 94 8.00 -2.38 -5.40
C LEU A 94 8.71 -2.48 -6.77
N SER A 95 8.83 -3.68 -7.32
CA SER A 95 9.43 -3.92 -8.65
C SER A 95 8.60 -3.31 -9.78
N PHE A 96 7.28 -3.30 -9.64
CA PHE A 96 6.40 -2.69 -10.63
C PHE A 96 6.49 -1.17 -10.62
N VAL A 97 6.24 -0.51 -9.48
CA VAL A 97 6.37 0.94 -9.35
C VAL A 97 7.79 1.38 -9.73
N GLY A 98 8.79 0.64 -9.23
CA GLY A 98 10.19 0.81 -9.58
C GLY A 98 10.77 2.15 -9.13
N LYS A 99 11.91 2.49 -9.73
CA LYS A 99 12.59 3.77 -9.52
C LYS A 99 12.87 4.39 -10.87
N LEU A 100 12.57 5.67 -11.01
CA LEU A 100 12.97 6.42 -12.20
C LEU A 100 14.49 6.27 -12.42
N GLY A 101 14.89 5.96 -13.65
CA GLY A 101 16.31 5.91 -14.00
C GLY A 101 16.60 5.14 -15.29
N ASP A 102 17.89 4.87 -15.52
CA ASP A 102 18.38 4.15 -16.69
C ASP A 102 17.94 2.67 -16.69
N PRO A 103 17.17 2.22 -17.71
CA PRO A 103 16.76 0.82 -17.85
C PRO A 103 17.93 -0.17 -17.87
N ALA A 104 19.08 0.22 -18.42
CA ALA A 104 20.28 -0.62 -18.43
C ALA A 104 20.87 -0.85 -17.03
N ARG A 105 20.48 -0.02 -16.06
CA ARG A 105 20.87 -0.12 -14.64
C ARG A 105 19.70 -0.51 -13.73
N GLY A 106 18.59 -1.00 -14.30
CA GLY A 106 17.41 -1.43 -13.56
C GLY A 106 16.44 -0.30 -13.17
N GLY A 107 16.56 0.88 -13.78
CA GLY A 107 15.60 1.98 -13.65
C GLY A 107 14.39 1.84 -14.58
N VAL A 108 13.35 2.62 -14.30
CA VAL A 108 12.14 2.72 -15.11
C VAL A 108 12.22 4.01 -15.94
N PRO A 109 11.98 3.97 -17.27
CA PRO A 109 11.90 5.16 -18.09
C PRO A 109 10.84 6.15 -17.58
N LEU A 110 11.05 7.45 -17.80
CA LEU A 110 10.16 8.50 -17.27
C LEU A 110 8.68 8.29 -17.60
N GLU A 111 8.35 8.03 -18.87
CA GLU A 111 6.97 7.82 -19.30
C GLU A 111 6.32 6.63 -18.59
N ASP A 112 7.03 5.51 -18.51
CA ASP A 112 6.58 4.32 -17.79
C ASP A 112 6.45 4.58 -16.28
N PHE A 113 7.38 5.33 -15.70
CA PHE A 113 7.36 5.64 -14.27
C PHE A 113 6.15 6.50 -13.91
N VAL A 114 5.87 7.55 -14.68
CA VAL A 114 4.67 8.40 -14.50
C VAL A 114 3.40 7.59 -14.66
N ARG A 115 3.31 6.73 -15.68
CA ARG A 115 2.15 5.85 -15.88
C ARG A 115 1.93 4.91 -14.69
N ARG A 116 3.00 4.28 -14.19
CA ARG A 116 2.92 3.36 -13.04
C ARG A 116 2.61 4.08 -11.73
N GLN A 117 3.07 5.31 -11.55
CA GLN A 117 2.69 6.18 -10.41
C GLN A 117 1.19 6.48 -10.40
N ALA A 118 0.60 6.81 -11.55
CA ALA A 118 -0.84 7.02 -11.66
C ALA A 118 -1.63 5.74 -11.34
N GLN A 119 -1.20 4.59 -11.87
CA GLN A 119 -1.82 3.29 -11.56
C GLN A 119 -1.71 2.93 -10.07
N TYR A 120 -0.57 3.24 -9.44
CA TYR A 120 -0.38 3.03 -8.01
C TYR A 120 -1.32 3.93 -7.19
N ARG A 121 -1.44 5.22 -7.55
CA ARG A 121 -2.40 6.16 -6.93
C ARG A 121 -3.84 5.64 -7.00
N ASP A 122 -4.29 5.22 -8.18
CA ASP A 122 -5.64 4.71 -8.38
C ASP A 122 -5.89 3.44 -7.54
N ALA A 123 -4.88 2.57 -7.44
CA ALA A 123 -4.92 1.39 -6.60
C ALA A 123 -5.00 1.74 -5.10
N GLU A 124 -4.26 2.76 -4.63
CA GLU A 124 -4.36 3.24 -3.25
C GLU A 124 -5.76 3.76 -2.94
N ILE A 125 -6.33 4.60 -3.81
CA ILE A 125 -7.68 5.15 -3.65
C ILE A 125 -8.72 4.02 -3.60
N ALA A 126 -8.61 3.06 -4.51
CA ALA A 126 -9.53 1.92 -4.56
C ALA A 126 -9.42 1.05 -3.30
N ALA A 127 -8.21 0.81 -2.80
CA ALA A 127 -7.99 0.08 -1.55
C ALA A 127 -8.56 0.81 -0.32
N VAL A 128 -8.60 2.15 -0.32
CA VAL A 128 -9.32 2.89 0.73
C VAL A 128 -10.82 2.71 0.60
N ARG A 129 -11.36 2.77 -0.62
CA ARG A 129 -12.80 2.59 -0.88
C ARG A 129 -13.32 1.20 -0.52
N ASP A 130 -12.45 0.21 -0.43
CA ASP A 130 -12.77 -1.15 0.04
C ASP A 130 -12.99 -1.26 1.56
N VAL A 131 -12.50 -0.30 2.36
CA VAL A 131 -12.51 -0.38 3.84
C VAL A 131 -13.90 -0.60 4.45
N PRO A 132 -14.98 0.12 4.06
CA PRO A 132 -16.32 -0.10 4.62
C PRO A 132 -16.81 -1.53 4.41
N ASP A 133 -16.54 -2.07 3.22
CA ASP A 133 -16.90 -3.42 2.83
C ASP A 133 -16.14 -4.48 3.62
N PHE A 134 -14.86 -4.24 3.92
CA PHE A 134 -14.04 -5.13 4.73
C PHE A 134 -14.38 -5.06 6.22
N ILE A 135 -14.82 -3.91 6.73
CA ILE A 135 -15.40 -3.82 8.08
C ILE A 135 -16.62 -4.73 8.18
N ARG A 136 -17.52 -4.68 7.19
CA ARG A 136 -18.70 -5.55 7.15
C ARG A 136 -18.29 -7.03 7.07
N LYS A 137 -17.41 -7.39 6.14
CA LYS A 137 -16.92 -8.77 5.98
C LYS A 137 -16.22 -9.28 7.24
N ALA A 138 -15.42 -8.45 7.91
CA ALA A 138 -14.74 -8.81 9.14
C ALA A 138 -15.72 -9.34 10.19
N GLN A 139 -16.88 -8.68 10.34
CA GLN A 139 -17.90 -9.07 11.30
C GLN A 139 -18.80 -10.20 10.79
N GLU A 140 -19.38 -10.04 9.59
CA GLU A 140 -20.43 -10.93 9.09
C GLU A 140 -19.89 -12.26 8.54
N VAL A 141 -18.72 -12.24 7.91
CA VAL A 141 -18.15 -13.42 7.22
C VAL A 141 -17.11 -14.10 8.10
N TYR A 142 -16.23 -13.31 8.70
CA TYR A 142 -15.08 -13.84 9.45
C TYR A 142 -15.29 -13.89 10.96
N GLY A 143 -16.31 -13.22 11.49
CA GLY A 143 -16.65 -13.23 12.92
C GLY A 143 -15.72 -12.42 13.84
N TYR A 144 -14.85 -11.57 13.29
CA TYR A 144 -13.96 -10.73 14.10
C TYR A 144 -14.72 -9.59 14.78
N LYS A 145 -14.41 -9.38 16.06
CA LYS A 145 -15.04 -8.30 16.85
C LYS A 145 -14.53 -6.91 16.48
N HIS A 146 -13.25 -6.83 16.12
CA HIS A 146 -12.53 -5.57 15.91
C HIS A 146 -11.86 -5.51 14.54
N PHE A 147 -11.58 -4.31 14.07
CA PHE A 147 -11.01 -4.06 12.74
C PHE A 147 -9.89 -3.03 12.80
N ILE A 148 -8.77 -3.33 12.15
CA ILE A 148 -7.67 -2.40 11.94
C ILE A 148 -7.33 -2.29 10.46
N ASN A 149 -7.28 -1.05 9.99
CA ASN A 149 -6.79 -0.66 8.69
C ASN A 149 -5.35 -0.12 8.81
N ASP A 150 -4.38 -0.88 8.28
CA ASP A 150 -2.97 -0.50 8.14
C ASP A 150 -2.73 0.06 6.73
N MET A 151 -2.80 1.39 6.60
CA MET A 151 -2.58 2.07 5.32
C MET A 151 -1.12 2.48 5.11
N GLY A 152 -0.73 2.57 3.83
CA GLY A 152 0.54 3.13 3.40
C GLY A 152 0.72 4.58 3.84
N GLY A 153 1.98 5.03 3.93
CA GLY A 153 2.31 6.40 4.35
C GLY A 153 1.89 7.49 3.35
N SER A 154 1.60 7.11 2.11
CA SER A 154 1.21 7.98 0.99
C SER A 154 -0.24 8.45 1.02
N LEU A 155 -1.08 7.92 1.93
CA LEU A 155 -2.51 8.29 1.98
C LEU A 155 -2.74 9.80 2.04
N CYS A 156 -1.92 10.52 2.83
CA CYS A 156 -2.04 11.98 2.98
C CYS A 156 -1.62 12.74 1.71
N GLU A 157 -0.86 12.12 0.81
CA GLU A 157 -0.36 12.74 -0.43
C GLU A 157 -1.32 12.51 -1.62
N LEU A 158 -2.34 11.65 -1.49
CA LEU A 158 -3.26 11.31 -2.60
C LEU A 158 -4.07 12.49 -3.12
N ASP A 159 -4.35 13.47 -2.25
CA ASP A 159 -5.17 14.67 -2.50
C ASP A 159 -6.50 14.34 -3.22
N GLU A 160 -7.11 13.21 -2.86
CA GLU A 160 -8.37 12.74 -3.43
C GLU A 160 -9.53 13.08 -2.49
N PRO A 161 -10.47 13.95 -2.91
CA PRO A 161 -11.64 14.30 -2.10
C PRO A 161 -12.46 13.06 -1.71
N GLY A 162 -12.89 13.00 -0.46
CA GLY A 162 -13.74 11.92 0.05
C GLY A 162 -12.96 10.73 0.62
N VAL A 163 -11.67 10.57 0.35
CA VAL A 163 -10.87 9.44 0.86
C VAL A 163 -10.71 9.50 2.37
N ILE A 164 -10.34 10.67 2.91
CA ILE A 164 -10.18 10.87 4.35
C ILE A 164 -11.54 10.90 5.05
N GLU A 165 -12.54 11.50 4.41
CA GLU A 165 -13.92 11.57 4.91
C GLU A 165 -14.51 10.16 5.07
N LEU A 166 -14.34 9.28 4.07
CA LEU A 166 -14.77 7.89 4.13
C LEU A 166 -14.12 7.15 5.31
N LEU A 167 -12.80 7.29 5.47
CA LEU A 167 -12.09 6.66 6.60
C LEU A 167 -12.57 7.20 7.93
N ALA A 168 -12.78 8.51 8.04
CA ALA A 168 -13.28 9.15 9.24
C ALA A 168 -14.72 8.75 9.55
N GLU A 169 -15.56 8.52 8.55
CA GLU A 169 -16.94 8.04 8.70
C GLU A 169 -16.97 6.63 9.32
N HIS A 170 -16.12 5.73 8.84
CA HIS A 170 -16.18 4.31 9.20
C HIS A 170 -15.24 3.89 10.33
N THR A 171 -14.16 4.65 10.59
CA THR A 171 -13.11 4.29 11.54
C THR A 171 -12.67 5.47 12.41
N LEU A 172 -12.09 5.15 13.56
CA LEU A 172 -11.29 6.12 14.33
C LEU A 172 -9.88 6.18 13.72
N ILE A 173 -9.52 7.33 13.16
CA ILE A 173 -8.17 7.58 12.63
C ILE A 173 -7.22 7.86 13.80
N LEU A 174 -6.15 7.07 13.90
CA LEU A 174 -5.08 7.22 14.88
C LEU A 174 -3.78 7.56 14.14
N TYR A 175 -3.24 8.75 14.39
CA TYR A 175 -1.98 9.19 13.82
C TYR A 175 -0.83 8.91 14.78
N ILE A 176 0.13 8.09 14.36
CA ILE A 176 1.36 7.80 15.10
C ILE A 176 2.39 8.86 14.72
N LYS A 177 2.65 9.76 15.66
CA LYS A 177 3.61 10.85 15.50
C LYS A 177 4.95 10.47 16.12
N ILE A 178 6.03 10.79 15.41
CA ILE A 178 7.40 10.71 15.93
C ILE A 178 7.61 11.83 16.95
N THR A 179 8.29 11.53 18.06
CA THR A 179 8.46 12.49 19.15
C THR A 179 9.87 13.08 19.26
N ASP A 180 10.87 12.48 18.63
CA ASP A 180 12.26 12.96 18.68
C ASP A 180 13.02 12.85 17.33
N GLU A 181 14.08 13.65 17.19
CA GLU A 181 14.90 13.69 15.97
C GLU A 181 15.73 12.40 15.76
N GLU A 182 16.05 11.66 16.81
CA GLU A 182 16.88 10.46 16.70
C GLU A 182 16.07 9.32 16.05
N GLU A 183 14.81 9.17 16.45
CA GLU A 183 13.81 8.29 15.86
C GLU A 183 13.57 8.65 14.39
N GLU A 184 13.43 9.94 14.06
CA GLU A 184 13.28 10.39 12.67
C GLU A 184 14.48 9.95 11.81
N ARG A 185 15.71 10.19 12.30
CA ARG A 185 16.93 9.75 11.60
C ARG A 185 16.98 8.24 11.42
N LYS A 186 16.58 7.46 12.44
CA LYS A 186 16.49 5.99 12.35
C LYS A 186 15.49 5.56 11.29
N LEU A 187 14.35 6.25 11.16
CA LEU A 187 13.33 5.94 10.16
C LEU A 187 13.79 6.28 8.74
N ILE A 188 14.46 7.43 8.55
CA ILE A 188 15.06 7.80 7.26
C ILE A 188 16.09 6.75 6.83
N ALA A 189 16.99 6.34 7.73
CA ALA A 189 18.00 5.33 7.44
C ALA A 189 17.36 3.98 7.04
N ARG A 190 16.26 3.59 7.69
CA ARG A 190 15.50 2.37 7.34
C ARG A 190 14.78 2.50 6.00
N ALA A 191 14.19 3.66 5.70
CA ALA A 191 13.52 3.90 4.43
C ALA A 191 14.51 3.82 3.25
N GLN A 192 15.76 4.22 3.46
CA GLN A 192 16.84 4.10 2.48
C GLN A 192 17.28 2.64 2.27
N SER A 193 17.36 1.84 3.33
CA SER A 193 17.83 0.44 3.25
C SER A 193 16.74 -0.55 2.80
N ALA A 194 15.48 -0.29 3.14
CA ALA A 194 14.33 -1.13 2.79
C ALA A 194 13.18 -0.25 2.27
N PRO A 195 13.28 0.23 1.02
CA PRO A 195 12.28 1.14 0.46
C PRO A 195 10.94 0.42 0.30
N LYS A 196 9.87 1.08 0.73
CA LYS A 196 8.50 0.71 0.37
C LYS A 196 8.12 1.37 -0.97
N PRO A 197 7.10 0.86 -1.68
CA PRO A 197 6.48 1.59 -2.78
C PRO A 197 6.06 2.98 -2.31
N LEU A 198 6.37 4.01 -3.09
CA LEU A 198 6.06 5.40 -2.79
C LEU A 198 5.29 6.01 -3.95
N TYR A 199 4.21 6.70 -3.60
CA TYR A 199 3.52 7.60 -4.51
C TYR A 199 4.18 8.99 -4.46
N TYR A 200 4.40 9.58 -5.63
CA TYR A 200 4.79 10.99 -5.76
C TYR A 200 3.68 11.76 -6.43
N ARG A 201 3.27 12.89 -5.84
CA ARG A 201 2.32 13.80 -6.48
C ARG A 201 2.87 14.28 -7.83
N PRO A 202 2.04 14.34 -8.89
CA PRO A 202 2.48 14.76 -10.22
C PRO A 202 3.23 16.10 -10.21
N GLU A 203 2.71 17.09 -9.49
CA GLU A 203 3.29 18.44 -9.43
C GLU A 203 4.66 18.43 -8.74
N PHE A 204 4.79 17.65 -7.67
CA PHE A 204 6.05 17.46 -6.97
C PHE A 204 7.06 16.75 -7.87
N LEU A 205 6.64 15.66 -8.52
CA LEU A 205 7.51 14.90 -9.43
C LEU A 205 8.00 15.78 -10.59
N GLU A 206 7.11 16.56 -11.22
CA GLU A 206 7.49 17.49 -12.29
C GLU A 206 8.48 18.58 -11.84
N GLN A 207 8.34 19.09 -10.61
CA GLN A 207 9.25 20.08 -10.05
C GLN A 207 10.64 19.48 -9.81
N GLU A 208 10.71 18.32 -9.15
CA GLU A 208 11.99 17.67 -8.85
C GLU A 208 12.70 17.16 -10.11
N LEU A 209 11.94 16.71 -11.13
CA LEU A 209 12.49 16.30 -12.42
C LEU A 209 13.23 17.45 -13.13
N LYS A 210 12.76 18.70 -13.00
CA LYS A 210 13.44 19.88 -13.56
C LYS A 210 14.75 20.22 -12.85
N VAL A 211 14.92 19.78 -11.60
CA VAL A 211 16.15 19.97 -10.83
C VAL A 211 17.13 18.84 -11.11
N TYR A 212 16.62 17.64 -11.33
CA TYR A 212 17.42 16.44 -11.54
C TYR A 212 18.00 16.29 -12.95
N LEU A 213 17.25 16.70 -13.99
CA LEU A 213 17.64 16.65 -15.41
C LEU A 213 18.36 17.93 -15.85
#